data_AF-A0A6N4T8W8-F1
#
_entry.id   AF-A0A6N4T8W8-F1
#
_cell.length_a   1.000
_cell.length_b   1.000
_cell.length_c   1.000
_cell.angle_alpha   90.00
_cell.angle_beta   90.00
_cell.angle_gamma   90.00
#
_symmetry.space_group_name_H-M   'P 1'
#
loop_
_entity.id
_entity.type
_entity.pdbx_description
1 polymer ?
#
loop_
_entity_poly.entity_id
_entity_poly.type
_entity_poly.pdbx_seq_one_letter_code
_entity_poly.pdbx_strand_id
1 'polypeptide(L)'
;MQAASVRMPVQKTTGIPFVAISDAPVLYLQNWRISPPYATRPDPNQALADNDMNTWNWGQPPFLEIAVEDSDARANHFHLFRTNFIQDKKLSSGKARLLFSRINGKAEIWMNGKLLGSKTSLGTGDLSVDLPAGEGPAQLTVLVEAEPGKKAGLERNIIAEPKK
;
A
#
# COMPACT_ATOMS: atom_id res chain seq x y z
N MET A 1 40.09 -1.50 67.02
CA MET A 1 39.37 -2.38 66.07
C MET A 1 39.07 -1.56 64.83
N GLN A 2 39.67 -1.88 63.68
CA GLN A 2 39.41 -1.18 62.41
C GLN A 2 38.36 -1.96 61.62
N ALA A 3 37.30 -1.28 61.20
CA ALA A 3 36.26 -1.87 60.37
C ALA A 3 36.78 -2.05 58.93
N ALA A 4 36.69 -3.28 58.41
CA ALA A 4 36.99 -3.57 57.02
C ALA A 4 35.82 -3.12 56.13
N SER A 5 36.12 -2.41 55.04
CA SER A 5 35.15 -2.04 54.00
C SER A 5 35.58 -2.66 52.68
N VAL A 6 34.65 -3.30 51.98
CA VAL A 6 34.84 -3.87 50.65
C VAL A 6 34.21 -2.94 49.61
N ARG A 7 34.99 -2.56 48.60
CA ARG A 7 34.50 -1.77 47.46
C ARG A 7 34.47 -2.65 46.21
N MET A 8 33.27 -2.85 45.66
CA MET A 8 33.09 -3.53 44.37
C MET A 8 33.02 -2.50 43.24
N PRO A 9 33.91 -2.52 42.25
CA PRO A 9 33.81 -1.65 41.09
C PRO A 9 32.68 -2.13 40.18
N VAL A 10 31.66 -1.29 39.95
CA VAL A 10 30.62 -1.54 38.95
C VAL A 10 31.09 -0.91 37.64
N GLN A 11 31.35 -1.72 36.62
CA GLN A 11 31.60 -1.22 35.26
C GLN A 11 30.28 -0.92 34.57
N LYS A 12 30.13 0.32 34.11
CA LYS A 12 28.97 0.78 33.34
C LYS A 12 29.08 0.21 31.93
N THR A 13 28.19 -0.73 31.59
CA THR A 13 28.10 -1.30 30.23
C THR A 13 27.27 -0.40 29.31
N THR A 14 27.54 -0.47 28.01
CA THR A 14 26.76 0.20 26.96
C THR A 14 25.33 -0.37 26.95
N GLY A 15 24.33 0.50 26.87
CA GLY A 15 22.92 0.09 26.86
C GLY A 15 22.64 -0.91 25.74
N ILE A 16 21.86 -1.94 26.05
CA ILE A 16 21.43 -2.95 25.07
C ILE A 16 20.70 -2.20 23.93
N PRO A 17 21.03 -2.45 22.65
CA PRO A 17 20.29 -1.87 21.54
C PRO A 17 18.81 -2.26 21.66
N PHE A 18 17.98 -1.26 21.95
CA PHE A 18 16.54 -1.41 22.07
C PHE A 18 15.90 -1.07 20.71
N VAL A 19 15.18 -2.03 20.14
CA VAL A 19 14.27 -1.77 19.02
C VAL A 19 12.95 -1.33 19.65
N ALA A 20 12.54 -0.09 19.38
CA ALA A 20 11.22 0.39 19.79
C ALA A 20 10.16 -0.60 19.29
N ILE A 21 9.24 -0.99 20.17
CA ILE A 21 8.07 -1.80 19.80
C ILE A 21 7.39 -1.04 18.67
N SER A 22 7.50 -1.56 17.44
CA SER A 22 6.72 -1.01 16.35
C SER A 22 5.31 -1.51 16.58
N ASP A 23 4.36 -0.59 16.77
CA ASP A 23 2.96 -0.94 16.75
C ASP A 23 2.70 -1.79 15.49
N ALA A 24 1.97 -2.88 15.67
CA ALA A 24 1.56 -3.72 14.55
C ALA A 24 0.85 -2.84 13.50
N PRO A 25 1.00 -3.13 12.20
CA PRO A 25 0.28 -2.41 11.17
C PRO A 25 -1.21 -2.41 11.50
N VAL A 26 -1.80 -1.21 11.55
CA VAL A 26 -3.17 -1.05 12.06
C VAL A 26 -4.16 -1.78 11.17
N LEU A 27 -3.91 -1.79 9.86
CA LEU A 27 -4.77 -2.47 8.91
C LEU A 27 -4.01 -2.94 7.68
N TYR A 28 -4.16 -4.22 7.34
CA TYR A 28 -3.86 -4.74 6.01
C TYR A 28 -5.10 -4.57 5.13
N LEU A 29 -4.93 -3.94 3.97
CA LEU A 29 -6.03 -3.72 3.04
C LEU A 29 -6.29 -5.01 2.26
N GLN A 30 -7.53 -5.48 2.33
CA GLN A 30 -7.97 -6.77 1.81
C GLN A 30 -9.16 -6.61 0.85
N ASN A 31 -9.75 -7.71 0.41
CA ASN A 31 -10.93 -7.77 -0.47
C ASN A 31 -10.82 -6.88 -1.71
N TRP A 32 -9.76 -7.08 -2.50
CA TRP A 32 -9.53 -6.28 -3.70
C TRP A 32 -10.35 -6.78 -4.87
N ARG A 33 -10.89 -5.83 -5.63
CA ARG A 33 -11.43 -6.00 -6.98
C ARG A 33 -10.35 -5.60 -7.99
N ILE A 34 -10.22 -6.37 -9.06
CA ILE A 34 -9.22 -6.21 -10.11
C ILE A 34 -9.95 -6.03 -11.43
N SER A 35 -9.71 -4.92 -12.11
CA SER A 35 -10.28 -4.68 -13.43
C SER A 35 -9.67 -5.60 -14.49
N PRO A 36 -10.38 -5.82 -15.62
CA PRO A 36 -9.74 -6.23 -16.86
C PRO A 36 -8.62 -5.25 -17.26
N PRO A 37 -7.66 -5.68 -18.09
CA PRO A 37 -6.66 -4.77 -18.65
C PRO A 37 -7.33 -3.73 -19.57
N TYR A 38 -6.87 -2.49 -19.49
CA TYR A 38 -7.22 -1.42 -20.45
C TYR A 38 -6.01 -1.07 -21.31
N ALA A 39 -6.23 -0.76 -22.58
CA ALA A 39 -5.18 -0.28 -23.50
C ALA A 39 -4.88 1.22 -23.36
N THR A 40 -5.82 1.98 -22.80
CA THR A 40 -5.68 3.42 -22.52
C THR A 40 -6.01 3.68 -21.06
N ARG A 41 -5.43 4.75 -20.49
CA ARG A 41 -5.66 5.12 -19.09
C ARG A 41 -7.19 5.24 -18.80
N PRO A 42 -7.78 4.34 -18.00
CA PRO A 42 -9.19 4.43 -17.63
C PRO A 42 -9.42 5.55 -16.62
N ASP A 43 -10.68 5.96 -16.41
CA ASP A 43 -11.04 6.77 -15.26
C ASP A 43 -10.89 5.94 -13.97
N PRO A 44 -10.01 6.34 -13.02
CA PRO A 44 -9.86 5.65 -11.72
C PRO A 44 -11.15 5.66 -10.88
N ASN A 45 -12.05 6.60 -11.15
CA ASN A 45 -13.27 6.82 -10.39
C ASN A 45 -14.52 6.22 -11.05
N GLN A 46 -14.33 5.37 -12.08
CA GLN A 46 -15.46 4.71 -12.73
C GLN A 46 -16.33 3.97 -11.70
N ALA A 47 -17.63 4.22 -11.77
CA ALA A 47 -18.59 3.56 -10.89
C ALA A 47 -18.75 2.09 -11.31
N LEU A 48 -18.68 1.19 -10.34
CA LEU A 48 -19.15 -0.19 -10.50
C LEU A 48 -20.60 -0.19 -10.05
N ALA A 49 -21.50 -0.76 -10.85
CA ALA A 49 -22.88 -0.91 -10.44
C ALA A 49 -22.95 -1.86 -9.22
N ASP A 50 -23.90 -1.64 -8.32
CA ASP A 50 -24.02 -2.47 -7.09
C ASP A 50 -24.27 -3.95 -7.40
N ASN A 51 -24.82 -4.25 -8.58
CA ASN A 51 -25.06 -5.61 -9.09
C ASN A 51 -23.96 -6.14 -10.02
N ASP A 52 -22.85 -5.40 -10.18
CA ASP A 52 -21.73 -5.80 -11.01
C ASP A 52 -20.85 -6.84 -10.30
N MET A 53 -21.30 -8.08 -10.36
CA MET A 53 -20.56 -9.23 -9.82
C MET A 53 -19.40 -9.66 -10.71
N ASN A 54 -19.48 -9.45 -12.04
CA ASN A 54 -18.68 -10.20 -13.01
C ASN A 54 -17.67 -9.38 -13.82
N THR A 55 -17.74 -8.04 -13.81
CA THR A 55 -16.83 -7.24 -14.64
C THR A 55 -15.42 -7.19 -14.07
N TRP A 56 -15.29 -7.23 -12.74
CA TRP A 56 -13.99 -7.22 -12.05
C TRP A 56 -13.78 -8.54 -11.30
N ASN A 57 -12.55 -9.02 -11.27
CA ASN A 57 -12.17 -10.22 -10.52
C ASN A 57 -11.92 -9.88 -9.06
N TRP A 58 -12.06 -10.86 -8.17
CA TRP A 58 -11.59 -10.76 -6.79
C TRP A 58 -10.13 -11.24 -6.70
N GLY A 59 -9.33 -10.63 -5.81
CA GLY A 59 -7.99 -11.11 -5.53
C GLY A 59 -7.34 -10.48 -4.31
N GLN A 60 -6.11 -10.89 -4.01
CA GLN A 60 -5.22 -10.32 -3.00
C GLN A 60 -3.81 -10.17 -3.56
N PRO A 61 -3.00 -9.19 -3.10
CA PRO A 61 -1.59 -9.13 -3.47
C PRO A 61 -0.85 -10.44 -3.13
N PRO A 62 0.15 -10.86 -3.93
CA PRO A 62 0.77 -10.14 -5.03
C PRO A 62 -0.06 -10.14 -6.33
N PHE A 63 -0.22 -8.97 -6.94
CA PHE A 63 -0.86 -8.76 -8.25
C PHE A 63 0.17 -8.66 -9.38
N LEU A 64 1.00 -9.68 -9.54
CA LEU A 64 2.08 -9.68 -10.54
C LEU A 64 1.63 -10.07 -11.96
N GLU A 65 0.34 -10.35 -12.13
CA GLU A 65 -0.26 -10.86 -13.37
C GLU A 65 -0.64 -9.79 -14.39
N ILE A 66 -0.21 -8.53 -14.23
CA ILE A 66 -0.17 -7.60 -15.39
C ILE A 66 1.00 -7.99 -16.31
N ALA A 67 1.06 -9.24 -16.74
CA ALA A 67 1.79 -9.68 -17.90
C ALA A 67 0.74 -10.14 -18.87
N VAL A 68 0.55 -9.42 -19.97
CA VAL A 68 -0.27 -9.96 -21.03
C VAL A 68 0.57 -10.99 -21.77
N GLU A 69 0.22 -12.26 -21.59
CA GLU A 69 0.77 -13.34 -22.41
C GLU A 69 0.30 -13.22 -23.87
N ASP A 70 -0.75 -12.41 -24.14
CA ASP A 70 -1.45 -12.47 -25.43
C ASP A 70 -2.00 -11.14 -26.02
N SER A 71 -1.68 -9.97 -25.46
CA SER A 71 -2.05 -8.71 -26.12
C SER A 71 -0.81 -7.99 -26.58
N ASP A 72 -0.72 -7.84 -27.90
CA ASP A 72 0.04 -6.83 -28.63
C ASP A 72 1.13 -6.17 -27.78
N ALA A 73 2.31 -6.82 -27.72
CA ALA A 73 3.45 -6.50 -26.84
C ALA A 73 4.05 -5.09 -27.01
N ARG A 74 3.32 -4.18 -27.65
CA ARG A 74 3.66 -2.79 -27.96
C ARG A 74 2.77 -1.75 -27.28
N ALA A 75 1.66 -2.14 -26.63
CA ALA A 75 0.77 -1.20 -25.95
C ALA A 75 1.01 -1.16 -24.43
N ASN A 76 0.82 0.02 -23.82
CA ASN A 76 0.75 0.11 -22.37
C ASN A 76 -0.53 -0.59 -21.89
N HIS A 77 -0.43 -1.27 -20.76
CA HIS A 77 -1.58 -1.91 -20.12
C HIS A 77 -1.86 -1.27 -18.78
N PHE A 78 -3.12 -0.94 -18.55
CA PHE A 78 -3.58 -0.32 -17.32
C PHE A 78 -4.48 -1.30 -16.56
N HIS A 79 -4.28 -1.40 -15.25
CA HIS A 79 -5.22 -2.07 -14.35
C HIS A 79 -5.63 -1.15 -13.21
N LEU A 80 -6.87 -1.34 -12.77
CA LEU A 80 -7.38 -0.77 -11.54
C LEU A 80 -7.48 -1.87 -10.50
N PHE A 81 -6.89 -1.61 -9.34
CA PHE A 81 -7.08 -2.39 -8.12
C PHE A 81 -7.88 -1.56 -7.16
N ARG A 82 -9.03 -2.06 -6.71
CA ARG A 82 -9.93 -1.33 -5.83
C ARG A 82 -10.24 -2.12 -4.57
N THR A 83 -10.19 -1.46 -3.43
CA THR A 83 -10.63 -2.03 -2.15
C THR A 83 -11.47 -1.01 -1.40
N ASN A 84 -12.39 -1.51 -0.58
CA ASN A 84 -13.14 -0.71 0.37
C ASN A 84 -12.73 -1.13 1.79
N PHE A 85 -12.52 -0.16 2.66
CA PHE A 85 -12.18 -0.39 4.06
C PHE A 85 -12.81 0.67 4.95
N ILE A 86 -12.77 0.46 6.26
CA ILE A 86 -13.26 1.44 7.23
C ILE A 86 -12.08 2.19 7.81
N GLN A 87 -12.11 3.53 7.73
CA GLN A 87 -11.23 4.39 8.49
C GLN A 87 -11.74 4.46 9.94
N ASP A 88 -11.09 3.70 10.81
CA ASP A 88 -11.36 3.71 12.25
C ASP A 88 -10.71 4.91 12.94
N LYS A 89 -11.00 5.11 14.24
CA LYS A 89 -10.48 6.25 15.00
C LYS A 89 -8.95 6.41 14.98
N LYS A 90 -8.18 5.33 14.78
CA LYS A 90 -6.71 5.39 14.70
C LYS A 90 -6.26 5.95 13.35
N LEU A 91 -6.97 5.61 12.28
CA LEU A 91 -6.67 6.02 10.90
C LEU A 91 -7.32 7.36 10.50
N SER A 92 -8.44 7.74 11.13
CA SER A 92 -9.24 8.91 10.76
C SER A 92 -8.65 10.27 11.15
N SER A 93 -7.53 10.29 11.89
CA SER A 93 -6.92 11.51 12.42
C SER A 93 -6.22 12.39 11.38
N GLY A 94 -6.03 11.90 10.15
CA GLY A 94 -5.19 12.53 9.13
C GLY A 94 -3.68 12.41 9.40
N LYS A 95 -3.30 11.74 10.49
CA LYS A 95 -1.91 11.41 10.83
C LYS A 95 -1.57 9.97 10.46
N ALA A 96 -2.31 9.36 9.55
CA ALA A 96 -2.01 8.02 9.05
C ALA A 96 -1.44 8.11 7.62
N ARG A 97 -0.89 6.99 7.16
CA ARG A 97 -0.38 6.84 5.80
C ARG A 97 -0.75 5.47 5.25
N LEU A 98 -0.85 5.40 3.93
CA LEU A 98 -0.87 4.16 3.18
C LEU A 98 0.55 3.85 2.73
N LEU A 99 0.98 2.60 2.96
CA LEU A 99 2.27 2.09 2.55
C LEU A 99 2.08 1.02 1.47
N PHE A 100 2.66 1.31 0.31
CA PHE A 100 2.73 0.41 -0.84
C PHE A 100 4.16 -0.07 -0.99
N SER A 101 4.45 -1.24 -0.45
CA SER A 101 5.78 -1.84 -0.56
C SER A 101 5.87 -2.58 -1.91
N ARG A 102 6.78 -2.14 -2.77
CA ARG A 102 7.04 -2.70 -4.11
C ARG A 102 5.86 -2.62 -5.08
N ILE A 103 5.68 -1.42 -5.63
CA ILE A 103 4.90 -1.19 -6.85
C ILE A 103 5.83 -1.35 -8.06
N ASN A 104 5.46 -2.22 -8.99
CA ASN A 104 6.12 -2.38 -10.28
C ASN A 104 5.32 -1.66 -11.37
N GLY A 105 5.98 -0.85 -12.20
CA GLY A 105 5.32 0.09 -13.13
C GLY A 105 4.99 1.46 -12.51
N LYS A 106 4.37 2.34 -13.30
CA LYS A 106 3.86 3.62 -12.78
C LYS A 106 2.57 3.36 -12.03
N ALA A 107 2.27 4.19 -11.03
CA ALA A 107 1.02 4.08 -10.31
C ALA A 107 0.45 5.43 -9.88
N GLU A 108 -0.86 5.48 -9.74
CA GLU A 108 -1.58 6.57 -9.13
C GLU A 108 -2.50 6.02 -8.03
N ILE A 109 -2.52 6.70 -6.88
CA ILE A 109 -3.28 6.28 -5.71
C ILE A 109 -4.43 7.26 -5.51
N TRP A 110 -5.66 6.75 -5.61
CA TRP A 110 -6.89 7.52 -5.54
C TRP A 110 -7.72 7.07 -4.35
N MET A 111 -8.26 8.01 -3.59
CA MET A 111 -9.18 7.71 -2.49
C MET A 111 -10.43 8.56 -2.60
N ASN A 112 -11.59 7.92 -2.60
CA ASN A 112 -12.90 8.59 -2.68
C ASN A 112 -12.96 9.66 -3.79
N GLY A 113 -12.45 9.36 -4.98
CA GLY A 113 -12.45 10.32 -6.10
C GLY A 113 -11.20 11.20 -6.21
N LYS A 114 -10.35 11.27 -5.18
CA LYS A 114 -9.24 12.23 -5.09
C LYS A 114 -7.87 11.56 -5.20
N LEU A 115 -7.00 12.10 -6.06
CA LEU A 115 -5.60 11.68 -6.14
C LEU A 115 -4.86 12.03 -4.84
N LEU A 116 -4.24 11.02 -4.22
CA LEU A 116 -3.40 11.16 -3.02
C LEU A 116 -1.91 11.23 -3.36
N GLY A 117 -1.49 10.57 -4.43
CA GLY A 117 -0.09 10.58 -4.86
C GLY A 117 0.14 9.65 -6.05
N SER A 118 1.34 9.71 -6.61
CA SER A 118 1.72 8.94 -7.79
C SER A 118 3.18 8.53 -7.77
N LYS A 119 3.47 7.39 -8.40
CA LYS A 119 4.82 6.93 -8.75
C LYS A 119 4.96 6.98 -10.26
N THR A 120 5.90 7.79 -10.75
CA THR A 120 6.14 8.00 -12.19
C THR A 120 7.26 7.13 -12.76
N SER A 121 8.04 6.47 -11.89
CA SER A 121 9.11 5.55 -12.30
C SER A 121 8.55 4.19 -12.72
N LEU A 122 9.19 3.56 -13.72
CA LEU A 122 8.78 2.25 -14.23
C LEU A 122 9.28 1.08 -13.38
N GLY A 123 10.48 1.18 -12.79
CA GLY A 123 11.07 0.10 -12.00
C GLY A 123 10.34 -0.15 -10.68
N THR A 124 10.54 -1.32 -10.06
CA THR A 124 9.97 -1.62 -8.74
C THR A 124 10.42 -0.60 -7.70
N GLY A 125 9.47 -0.06 -6.93
CA GLY A 125 9.77 0.88 -5.86
C GLY A 125 8.62 1.03 -4.89
N ASP A 126 8.92 1.57 -3.71
CA ASP A 126 7.93 1.81 -2.68
C ASP A 126 7.22 3.16 -2.91
N LEU A 127 5.99 3.28 -2.45
CA LEU A 127 5.26 4.54 -2.40
C LEU A 127 4.55 4.64 -1.05
N SER A 128 4.66 5.82 -0.43
CA SER A 128 3.85 6.17 0.73
C SER A 128 3.04 7.41 0.41
N VAL A 129 1.75 7.36 0.72
CA VAL A 129 0.85 8.51 0.60
C VAL A 129 0.17 8.76 1.92
N ASP A 130 -0.12 10.03 2.17
CA ASP A 130 -0.86 10.43 3.35
C ASP A 130 -2.29 9.90 3.28
N LEU A 131 -2.80 9.39 4.40
CA LEU A 131 -4.21 9.05 4.53
C LEU A 131 -4.96 10.28 5.05
N PRO A 132 -5.82 10.91 4.24
CA PRO A 132 -6.63 12.05 4.67
C PRO A 132 -7.47 11.73 5.91
N ALA A 133 -7.73 12.76 6.71
CA ALA A 133 -8.72 12.69 7.77
C ALA A 133 -10.10 12.38 7.19
N GLY A 134 -10.84 11.50 7.86
CA GLY A 134 -12.15 11.01 7.44
C GLY A 134 -12.49 9.75 8.21
N GLU A 135 -13.73 9.66 8.73
CA GLU A 135 -14.21 8.51 9.49
C GLU A 135 -15.25 7.75 8.67
N GLY A 136 -15.20 6.41 8.76
CA GLY A 136 -16.17 5.53 8.09
C GLY A 136 -15.65 4.92 6.79
N PRO A 137 -16.55 4.50 5.88
CA PRO A 137 -16.18 3.81 4.65
C PRO A 137 -15.29 4.66 3.73
N ALA A 138 -14.21 4.05 3.25
CA ALA A 138 -13.32 4.63 2.27
C ALA A 138 -13.04 3.64 1.14
N GLN A 139 -13.07 4.14 -0.09
CA GLN A 139 -12.69 3.41 -1.28
C GLN A 139 -11.30 3.87 -1.72
N LEU A 140 -10.39 2.91 -1.82
CA LEU A 140 -9.07 3.09 -2.42
C LEU A 140 -9.07 2.48 -3.81
N THR A 141 -8.61 3.24 -4.81
CA THR A 141 -8.32 2.74 -6.15
C THR A 141 -6.86 3.01 -6.49
N VAL A 142 -6.17 1.98 -6.95
CA VAL A 142 -4.79 2.04 -7.43
C VAL A 142 -4.82 1.80 -8.93
N LEU A 143 -4.47 2.82 -9.70
CA LEU A 143 -4.23 2.67 -11.13
C LEU A 143 -2.77 2.31 -11.33
N VAL A 144 -2.49 1.21 -12.02
CA VAL A 144 -1.13 0.80 -12.40
C VAL A 144 -1.02 0.80 -13.91
N GLU A 145 0.06 1.40 -14.43
CA GLU A 145 0.46 1.37 -15.83
C GLU A 145 1.69 0.47 -15.99
N ALA A 146 1.55 -0.56 -16.82
CA ALA A 146 2.61 -1.43 -17.26
C ALA A 146 3.26 -0.92 -18.54
N GLU A 147 4.59 -1.03 -18.61
CA GLU A 147 5.34 -0.88 -19.86
C GLU A 147 5.10 -2.12 -20.74
N PRO A 148 5.09 -1.99 -22.08
CA PRO A 148 4.88 -3.13 -22.97
C PRO A 148 5.91 -4.24 -22.71
N GLY A 149 5.42 -5.48 -22.57
CA GLY A 149 6.26 -6.65 -22.31
C GLY A 149 6.89 -6.73 -20.91
N LYS A 150 6.48 -5.88 -19.96
CA LYS A 150 6.92 -5.92 -18.56
C LYS A 150 5.77 -6.28 -17.63
N LYS A 151 6.08 -7.03 -16.57
CA LYS A 151 5.18 -7.23 -15.43
C LYS A 151 5.03 -5.93 -14.66
N ALA A 152 3.81 -5.57 -14.32
CA ALA A 152 3.50 -4.48 -13.40
C ALA A 152 2.50 -4.94 -12.33
N GLY A 153 2.35 -4.15 -11.26
CA GLY A 153 1.36 -4.41 -10.22
C GLY A 153 1.90 -4.21 -8.81
N LEU A 154 1.22 -4.81 -7.84
CA LEU A 154 1.49 -4.65 -6.41
C LEU A 154 2.04 -5.96 -5.83
N GLU A 155 3.32 -5.99 -5.43
CA GLU A 155 3.99 -7.22 -4.99
C GLU A 155 3.74 -7.58 -3.52
N ARG A 156 3.33 -6.62 -2.69
CA ARG A 156 3.10 -6.81 -1.26
C ARG A 156 1.72 -6.31 -0.87
N ASN A 157 1.30 -6.72 0.32
CA ASN A 157 0.11 -6.17 0.96
C ASN A 157 0.27 -4.66 1.17
N ILE A 158 -0.84 -3.96 0.98
CA ILE A 158 -0.94 -2.54 1.25
C ILE A 158 -1.36 -2.39 2.71
N ILE A 159 -0.70 -1.49 3.42
CA ILE A 159 -0.90 -1.27 4.84
C ILE A 159 -1.37 0.15 5.09
N ALA A 160 -2.35 0.33 5.97
CA ALA A 160 -2.63 1.60 6.61
C ALA A 160 -2.06 1.61 8.03
N GLU A 161 -1.30 2.65 8.35
CA GLU A 161 -0.69 2.81 9.68
C GLU A 161 -0.64 4.29 10.10
N PRO A 162 -0.71 4.59 11.41
CA PRO A 162 -0.37 5.90 11.95
C PRO A 162 1.08 6.28 11.61
N LYS A 163 1.29 7.55 11.29
CA LYS A 163 2.60 8.16 11.22
C LYS A 163 3.14 8.30 12.64
N LYS A 164 4.39 7.89 12.82
CA LYS A 164 5.13 8.05 14.08
C LYS A 164 5.47 9.52 14.33
#